data_AF-A0A382CUB7-F1
#
_entry.id   AF-A0A382CUB7-F1
#
_cell.length_a   1.000
_cell.length_b   1.000
_cell.length_c   1.000
_cell.angle_alpha   90.00
_cell.angle_beta   90.00
_cell.angle_gamma   90.00
#
_symmetry.space_group_name_H-M   'P 1'
#
loop_
_entity.id
_entity.type
_entity.pdbx_description
1 polymer ?
#
loop_
_entity_poly.entity_id
_entity_poly.type
_entity_poly.pdbx_seq_one_letter_code
_entity_poly.pdbx_strand_id
1 'polypeptide(L)'
;GNDGPLTNATEFLGLGSAELLFTQTAVVLGLVYGYLPFMILPLYAAIERIDRRLLEASRDLYGTGLQSFRHVLFPLSLPGVIAGSILVFVPSLGAYVTPEILGGAKTTLLGSYIVTQFLTARNWPFGAALSFVLMLVMLVTTIVYFRKGGRTL
;
A
#
# COMPACT_ATOMS: atom_id res chain seq x y z
N GLY A 1 -17.75 14.94 11.49
CA GLY A 1 -19.12 14.45 11.64
C GLY A 1 -19.03 13.04 12.17
N ASN A 2 -19.63 12.78 13.34
CA ASN A 2 -19.52 11.48 14.01
C ASN A 2 -20.60 10.49 13.56
N ASP A 3 -21.52 10.90 12.69
CA ASP A 3 -22.72 10.14 12.31
C ASP A 3 -22.48 9.21 11.11
N GLY A 4 -21.31 8.58 11.05
CA GLY A 4 -21.00 7.63 9.98
C GLY A 4 -21.83 6.35 10.13
N PRO A 5 -22.21 5.66 9.02
CA PRO A 5 -22.92 4.39 9.10
C PRO A 5 -22.14 3.32 9.88
N LEU A 6 -20.80 3.43 9.89
CA LEU A 6 -19.93 2.57 10.70
C LEU A 6 -20.01 2.91 12.20
N THR A 7 -20.02 4.19 12.57
CA THR A 7 -20.19 4.63 13.97
C THR A 7 -21.55 4.16 14.50
N ASN A 8 -22.62 4.34 13.71
CA ASN A 8 -23.97 3.91 14.06
C ASN A 8 -24.07 2.38 14.21
N ALA A 9 -23.35 1.61 13.38
CA ALA A 9 -23.31 0.15 13.49
C ALA A 9 -22.58 -0.31 14.76
N THR A 10 -21.48 0.35 15.15
CA THR A 10 -20.75 0.03 16.39
C THR A 10 -21.49 0.44 17.65
N GLU A 11 -22.25 1.54 17.58
CA GLU A 11 -23.13 2.00 18.66
C GLU A 11 -24.33 1.07 18.84
N PHE A 12 -24.94 0.60 17.73
CA PHE A 12 -25.99 -0.41 17.74
C PHE A 12 -25.53 -1.75 18.34
N LEU A 13 -24.25 -2.11 18.13
CA LEU A 13 -23.63 -3.30 18.70
C LEU A 13 -23.13 -3.10 20.15
N GLY A 14 -23.32 -1.93 20.74
CA GLY A 14 -22.95 -1.62 22.13
C GLY A 14 -21.44 -1.51 22.38
N LEU A 15 -20.62 -1.40 21.32
CA LEU A 15 -19.15 -1.34 21.40
C LEU A 15 -18.60 0.10 21.57
N GLY A 16 -19.47 1.09 21.77
CA GLY A 16 -19.12 2.51 21.84
C GLY A 16 -18.93 3.15 20.46
N SER A 17 -18.81 4.48 20.42
CA SER A 17 -18.57 5.22 19.17
C SER A 17 -17.17 4.92 18.64
N ALA A 18 -17.09 4.09 17.61
CA ALA A 18 -15.85 3.92 16.86
C ALA A 18 -15.62 5.18 15.99
N GLU A 19 -15.01 6.21 16.58
CA GLU A 19 -14.48 7.35 15.83
C GLU A 19 -13.36 6.85 14.90
N LEU A 20 -13.73 6.42 13.69
CA LEU A 20 -12.76 5.97 12.68
C LEU A 20 -12.06 7.16 12.03
N LEU A 21 -12.77 8.28 11.84
CA LEU A 21 -12.15 9.52 11.37
C LEU A 21 -11.11 10.01 12.37
N PHE A 22 -9.97 10.52 11.88
CA PHE A 22 -8.82 10.96 12.67
C PHE A 22 -8.04 9.83 13.38
N THR A 23 -8.17 8.59 12.90
CA THR A 23 -7.36 7.45 13.38
C THR A 23 -6.34 6.99 12.36
N GLN A 24 -5.29 6.32 12.83
CA GLN A 24 -4.31 5.66 11.97
C GLN A 24 -4.97 4.61 11.06
N THR A 25 -6.00 3.92 11.56
CA THR A 25 -6.75 2.90 10.81
C THR A 25 -7.46 3.50 9.60
N ALA A 26 -8.12 4.66 9.73
CA ALA A 26 -8.75 5.32 8.59
C ALA A 26 -7.73 5.79 7.55
N VAL A 27 -6.57 6.29 7.98
CA VAL A 27 -5.49 6.67 7.06
C VAL A 27 -4.98 5.46 6.29
N VAL A 28 -4.69 4.34 6.97
CA VAL A 28 -4.22 3.11 6.32
C VAL A 28 -5.27 2.59 5.33
N LEU A 29 -6.54 2.53 5.72
CA LEU A 29 -7.62 2.07 4.84
C LEU A 29 -7.79 2.99 3.62
N GLY A 30 -7.72 4.31 3.81
CA GLY A 30 -7.79 5.29 2.73
C GLY A 30 -6.65 5.14 1.74
N LEU A 31 -5.42 4.93 2.22
CA LEU A 31 -4.25 4.68 1.38
C LEU A 31 -4.35 3.34 0.63
N VAL A 32 -4.74 2.27 1.32
CA VAL A 32 -4.95 0.95 0.69
C VAL A 32 -5.98 1.05 -0.41
N TYR A 33 -7.13 1.68 -0.13
CA TYR A 33 -8.19 1.86 -1.12
C TYR A 33 -7.74 2.73 -2.30
N GLY A 34 -7.03 3.83 -2.02
CA GLY A 34 -6.51 4.73 -3.06
C GLY A 34 -5.47 4.07 -3.97
N TYR A 35 -4.68 3.14 -3.44
CA TYR A 35 -3.62 2.47 -4.19
C TYR A 35 -3.95 1.07 -4.72
N LEU A 36 -5.13 0.53 -4.38
CA LEU A 36 -5.60 -0.77 -4.87
C LEU A 36 -5.48 -0.92 -6.40
N PRO A 37 -5.92 0.06 -7.23
CA PRO A 37 -5.83 -0.07 -8.68
C PRO A 37 -4.39 -0.26 -9.17
N PHE A 38 -3.42 0.44 -8.56
CA PHE A 38 -2.01 0.36 -8.92
C PHE A 38 -1.37 -0.99 -8.57
N MET A 39 -1.91 -1.69 -7.56
CA MET A 39 -1.51 -3.06 -7.22
C MET A 39 -2.16 -4.10 -8.12
N ILE A 40 -3.45 -3.92 -8.43
CA ILE A 40 -4.24 -4.91 -9.18
C ILE A 40 -3.77 -5.00 -10.63
N LEU A 41 -3.45 -3.89 -11.29
CA LEU A 41 -3.13 -3.90 -12.72
C LEU A 41 -1.91 -4.79 -13.06
N PRO A 42 -0.75 -4.67 -12.39
CA PRO A 42 0.40 -5.52 -12.69
C PRO A 42 0.18 -6.98 -12.27
N LEU A 43 -0.57 -7.18 -11.18
CA LEU A 43 -0.91 -8.51 -10.69
C LEU A 43 -1.81 -9.25 -11.69
N TYR A 44 -2.80 -8.55 -12.25
CA TYR A 44 -3.66 -9.08 -13.31
C TYR A 44 -2.84 -9.44 -14.56
N ALA A 45 -1.98 -8.52 -15.04
CA ALA A 45 -1.14 -8.76 -16.21
C ALA A 45 -0.19 -9.95 -16.02
N ALA A 46 0.33 -10.16 -14.80
CA ALA A 46 1.17 -11.31 -14.49
C ALA A 46 0.37 -12.62 -14.47
N ILE A 47 -0.83 -12.62 -13.88
CA ILE A 47 -1.70 -13.80 -13.80
C ILE A 47 -2.22 -14.21 -15.18
N GLU A 48 -2.60 -13.24 -16.01
CA GLU A 48 -3.12 -13.49 -17.37
C GLU A 48 -2.10 -14.21 -18.27
N ARG A 49 -0.80 -14.00 -18.02
CA ARG A 49 0.30 -14.65 -18.73
C ARG A 49 0.57 -16.10 -18.29
N ILE A 50 -0.03 -16.57 -17.19
CA ILE A 50 0.20 -17.92 -16.67
C ILE A 50 -0.57 -18.93 -17.53
N ASP A 51 0.12 -19.95 -18.03
CA ASP A 51 -0.50 -21.05 -18.77
C ASP A 51 -1.44 -21.86 -17.87
N ARG A 52 -2.71 -21.97 -18.29
CA ARG A 52 -3.74 -22.74 -17.58
C ARG A 52 -3.38 -24.22 -17.44
N ARG A 53 -2.54 -24.76 -18.33
CA ARG A 53 -2.05 -26.14 -18.25
C ARG A 53 -1.30 -26.44 -16.95
N LEU A 54 -0.66 -25.44 -16.33
CA LEU A 54 0.02 -25.61 -15.04
C LEU A 54 -0.97 -25.84 -13.89
N LEU A 55 -2.14 -25.22 -13.96
CA LEU A 55 -3.23 -25.42 -13.00
C LEU A 55 -3.92 -26.76 -13.23
N GLU A 56 -4.11 -27.16 -14.48
CA GLU A 56 -4.65 -28.49 -14.85
C GLU A 56 -3.72 -29.61 -14.39
N ALA A 57 -2.42 -29.52 -14.67
CA ALA A 57 -1.42 -30.49 -14.22
C ALA A 57 -1.37 -30.61 -12.68
N SER A 58 -1.53 -29.49 -11.97
CA SER A 58 -1.62 -29.53 -10.51
C SER A 58 -2.86 -30.30 -10.03
N ARG A 59 -3.99 -30.21 -10.75
CA ARG A 59 -5.21 -30.95 -10.43
C ARG A 59 -5.08 -32.43 -10.79
N ASP A 60 -4.39 -32.75 -11.88
CA ASP A 60 -4.08 -34.13 -12.28
C ASP A 60 -3.24 -34.85 -11.23
N LEU A 61 -2.34 -34.13 -10.54
CA LEU A 61 -1.59 -34.62 -9.38
C LEU A 61 -2.39 -34.64 -8.06
N TYR A 62 -3.73 -34.59 -8.11
CA TYR A 62 -4.63 -34.49 -6.95
C TYR A 62 -4.41 -33.23 -6.08
N GLY A 63 -3.87 -32.17 -6.66
CA GLY A 63 -3.71 -30.89 -5.98
C GLY A 63 -5.05 -30.23 -5.68
N THR A 64 -5.25 -29.85 -4.42
CA THR A 64 -6.39 -29.03 -3.98
C THR A 64 -6.22 -27.58 -4.44
N GLY A 65 -7.31 -26.80 -4.52
CA GLY A 65 -7.25 -25.40 -4.97
C GLY A 65 -6.27 -24.53 -4.18
N LEU A 66 -6.11 -24.78 -2.87
CA LEU A 66 -5.13 -24.08 -2.04
C LEU A 66 -3.68 -24.51 -2.34
N GLN A 67 -3.46 -25.78 -2.66
CA GLN A 67 -2.15 -26.28 -3.07
C GLN A 67 -1.76 -25.71 -4.43
N SER A 68 -2.66 -25.70 -5.42
CA SER A 68 -2.42 -25.10 -6.72
C SER A 68 -2.18 -23.59 -6.61
N PHE A 69 -2.92 -22.89 -5.75
CA PHE A 69 -2.63 -21.48 -5.47
C PHE A 69 -1.23 -21.27 -4.92
N ARG A 70 -0.88 -21.98 -3.83
CA ARG A 70 0.38 -21.73 -3.11
C ARG A 70 1.63 -22.20 -3.87
N HIS A 71 1.54 -23.30 -4.62
CA HIS A 71 2.69 -23.91 -5.31
C HIS A 71 2.80 -23.53 -6.79
N VAL A 72 1.71 -23.08 -7.42
CA VAL A 72 1.71 -22.72 -8.86
C VAL A 72 1.41 -21.24 -9.02
N LEU A 73 0.22 -20.78 -8.63
CA LEU A 73 -0.23 -19.41 -8.94
C LEU A 73 0.58 -18.34 -8.21
N PHE A 74 0.84 -18.51 -6.92
CA PHE A 74 1.56 -17.56 -6.09
C PHE A 74 3.02 -17.35 -6.54
N PRO A 75 3.85 -18.40 -6.73
CA PRO A 75 5.22 -18.24 -7.21
C PRO A 75 5.29 -17.69 -8.65
N LEU A 76 4.31 -18.00 -9.50
CA LEU A 76 4.29 -17.48 -10.88
C LEU A 76 3.75 -16.04 -10.97
N SER A 77 2.90 -15.60 -10.04
CA SER A 77 2.40 -14.23 -9.99
C SER A 77 3.31 -13.26 -9.21
N LEU A 78 4.33 -13.78 -8.53
CA LEU A 78 5.32 -13.02 -7.76
C LEU A 78 5.97 -11.85 -8.53
N PRO A 79 6.34 -11.97 -9.83
CA PRO A 79 6.81 -10.82 -10.61
C PRO A 79 5.79 -9.69 -10.69
N GLY A 80 4.50 -10.02 -10.82
CA GLY A 80 3.39 -9.06 -10.79
C GLY A 80 3.19 -8.43 -9.42
N VAL A 81 3.31 -9.21 -8.35
CA VAL A 81 3.29 -8.70 -6.96
C VAL A 81 4.42 -7.72 -6.72
N ILE A 82 5.64 -8.01 -7.20
CA ILE A 82 6.79 -7.12 -7.09
C ILE A 82 6.54 -5.83 -7.87
N ALA A 83 6.09 -5.92 -9.12
CA ALA A 83 5.77 -4.75 -9.95
C ALA A 83 4.68 -3.86 -9.32
N GLY A 84 3.58 -4.46 -8.86
CA GLY A 84 2.52 -3.75 -8.16
C GLY A 84 2.99 -3.10 -6.86
N SER A 85 3.80 -3.81 -6.07
CA SER A 85 4.36 -3.27 -4.83
C SER A 85 5.22 -2.03 -5.08
N ILE A 86 6.00 -2.01 -6.17
CA ILE A 86 6.80 -0.83 -6.57
C ILE A 86 5.88 0.34 -6.94
N LEU A 87 4.86 0.10 -7.75
CA LEU A 87 3.91 1.14 -8.17
C LEU A 87 3.11 1.74 -7.02
N VAL A 88 2.92 1.01 -5.93
CA VAL A 88 2.28 1.52 -4.71
C VAL A 88 3.27 2.17 -3.75
N PHE A 89 4.49 1.62 -3.63
CA PHE A 89 5.49 2.10 -2.68
C PHE A 89 5.95 3.53 -2.98
N VAL A 90 6.24 3.83 -4.24
CA VAL A 90 6.73 5.16 -4.66
C VAL A 90 5.73 6.29 -4.29
N PRO A 91 4.45 6.23 -4.69
CA PRO A 91 3.50 7.29 -4.36
C PRO A 91 3.11 7.29 -2.87
N SER A 92 3.09 6.13 -2.20
CA SER A 92 2.71 6.06 -0.78
C SER A 92 3.70 6.76 0.17
N LEU A 93 5.00 6.78 -0.16
CA LEU A 93 5.99 7.56 0.60
C LEU A 93 5.77 9.07 0.47
N GLY A 94 5.24 9.53 -0.66
CA GLY A 94 4.89 10.93 -0.92
C GLY A 94 3.49 11.32 -0.47
N ALA A 95 2.69 10.39 0.04
CA ALA A 95 1.31 10.64 0.43
C ALA A 95 1.26 11.50 1.70
N TYR A 96 0.89 12.77 1.55
CA TYR A 96 0.66 13.69 2.67
C TYR A 96 -0.79 14.16 2.77
N VAL A 97 -1.50 14.22 1.63
CA VAL A 97 -2.89 14.72 1.54
C VAL A 97 -3.89 13.78 2.22
N THR A 98 -3.86 12.48 1.90
CA THR A 98 -4.78 11.50 2.51
C THR A 98 -4.62 11.40 4.04
N PRO A 99 -3.39 11.34 4.60
CA PRO A 99 -3.19 11.44 6.05
C PRO A 99 -3.64 12.76 6.66
N GLU A 100 -3.42 13.87 5.98
CA GLU A 100 -3.83 15.20 6.47
C GLU A 100 -5.37 15.31 6.57
N ILE A 101 -6.09 14.78 5.57
CA ILE A 101 -7.56 14.80 5.54
C ILE A 101 -8.17 13.77 6.50
N LEU A 102 -7.67 12.52 6.49
CA LEU A 102 -8.28 11.41 7.24
C LEU A 102 -7.72 11.23 8.65
N GLY A 103 -6.47 11.59 8.90
CA GLY A 103 -5.76 11.40 10.17
C GLY A 103 -5.78 12.62 11.08
N GLY A 104 -6.02 13.81 10.51
CA GLY A 104 -5.99 15.07 11.25
C GLY A 104 -4.64 15.30 11.94
N ALA A 105 -4.65 15.89 13.14
CA ALA A 105 -3.45 16.24 13.90
C ALA A 105 -2.80 15.07 14.67
N LYS A 106 -3.41 13.88 14.69
CA LYS A 106 -3.00 12.77 15.57
C LYS A 106 -2.06 11.78 14.90
N THR A 107 -2.00 11.73 13.56
CA THR A 107 -1.20 10.76 12.81
C THR A 107 -0.38 11.45 11.72
N THR A 108 0.78 11.95 12.11
CA THR A 108 1.71 12.55 11.15
C THR A 108 2.55 11.47 10.48
N LEU A 109 2.33 11.26 9.18
CA LEU A 109 3.27 10.52 8.34
C LEU A 109 4.46 11.42 7.96
N LEU A 110 5.57 10.80 7.57
CA LEU A 110 6.81 11.49 7.18
C LEU A 110 6.57 12.61 6.14
N GLY A 111 5.74 12.36 5.13
CA GLY A 111 5.39 13.35 4.11
C GLY A 111 4.70 14.59 4.70
N SER A 112 3.67 14.40 5.52
CA SER A 112 2.97 15.49 6.20
C SER A 112 3.91 16.23 7.16
N TYR A 113 4.82 15.53 7.85
CA TYR A 113 5.79 16.15 8.74
C TYR A 113 6.72 17.12 8.00
N ILE A 114 7.24 16.74 6.83
CA ILE A 114 8.07 17.63 6.00
C ILE A 114 7.30 18.90 5.62
N VAL A 115 6.03 18.76 5.20
CA VAL A 115 5.17 19.91 4.88
C VAL A 115 5.01 20.84 6.07
N THR A 116 4.80 20.31 7.28
CA THR A 116 4.71 21.15 8.49
C THR A 116 6.00 21.90 8.80
N GLN A 117 7.17 21.35 8.48
CA GLN A 117 8.44 22.04 8.68
C GLN A 117 8.60 23.24 7.76
N PHE A 118 8.12 23.16 6.51
CA PHE A 118 8.11 24.27 5.56
C PHE A 118 7.05 25.32 5.89
N LEU A 119 5.80 24.90 6.11
CA LEU A 119 4.65 25.79 6.17
C LEU A 119 4.35 26.32 7.58
N THR A 120 4.51 25.47 8.61
CA THR A 120 4.14 25.81 9.99
C THR A 120 5.35 26.28 10.80
N ALA A 121 6.41 25.45 10.86
CA ALA A 121 7.62 25.78 11.61
C ALA A 121 8.50 26.81 10.90
N ARG A 122 8.24 27.07 9.61
CA ARG A 122 9.00 27.99 8.74
C ARG A 122 10.52 27.68 8.77
N ASN A 123 10.87 26.41 8.98
CA ASN A 123 12.23 25.91 9.05
C ASN A 123 12.61 25.27 7.71
N TRP A 124 12.81 26.14 6.71
CA TRP A 124 13.16 25.76 5.35
C TRP A 124 14.43 24.89 5.27
N PRO A 125 15.52 25.17 6.03
CA PRO A 125 16.71 24.32 5.98
C PRO A 125 16.46 22.89 6.46
N PHE A 126 15.73 22.72 7.57
CA PHE A 126 15.44 21.40 8.12
C PHE A 126 14.44 20.62 7.25
N GLY A 127 13.40 21.29 6.75
CA GLY A 127 12.47 20.71 5.78
C GLY A 127 13.19 20.23 4.52
N ALA A 128 14.11 21.01 3.98
CA ALA A 128 14.90 20.63 2.81
C ALA A 128 15.79 19.40 3.08
N ALA A 129 16.48 19.36 4.22
CA ALA A 129 17.31 18.22 4.62
C ALA A 129 16.47 16.92 4.71
N LEU A 130 15.29 16.97 5.32
CA LEU A 130 14.38 15.82 5.40
C LEU A 130 13.90 15.38 4.01
N SER A 131 13.56 16.31 3.12
CA SER A 131 13.21 16.00 1.73
C SER A 131 14.33 15.28 0.99
N PHE A 132 15.58 15.74 1.13
CA PHE A 132 16.74 15.10 0.52
C PHE A 132 16.97 13.69 1.06
N VAL A 133 16.84 13.49 2.37
CA VAL A 133 16.95 12.17 3.00
C VAL A 133 15.84 11.23 2.51
N LEU A 134 14.59 11.70 2.47
CA LEU A 134 13.46 10.91 1.99
C LEU A 134 13.63 10.52 0.51
N MET A 135 14.09 11.47 -0.32
CA MET A 135 14.40 11.22 -1.73
C MET A 135 15.52 10.17 -1.87
N LEU A 136 16.58 10.26 -1.06
CA LEU A 136 17.69 9.30 -1.09
C LEU A 136 17.20 7.90 -0.68
N VAL A 137 16.42 7.79 0.39
CA VAL A 137 15.84 6.51 0.85
C VAL A 137 14.92 5.92 -0.22
N MET A 138 14.07 6.75 -0.85
CA MET A 138 13.20 6.33 -1.94
C MET A 138 14.02 5.80 -3.13
N LEU A 139 15.06 6.53 -3.53
CA LEU A 139 15.93 6.15 -4.65
C LEU A 139 16.68 4.85 -4.36
N VAL A 140 17.30 4.72 -3.19
CA VAL A 140 18.00 3.50 -2.78
C VAL A 140 17.05 2.30 -2.73
N THR A 141 15.88 2.47 -2.10
CA THR A 141 14.89 1.40 -2.00
C THR A 141 14.40 0.97 -3.38
N THR A 142 14.08 1.93 -4.24
CA THR A 142 13.66 1.68 -5.62
C THR A 142 14.75 0.92 -6.38
N ILE A 143 16.01 1.36 -6.33
CA ILE A 143 17.12 0.67 -6.99
C ILE A 143 17.30 -0.77 -6.46
N VAL A 144 17.27 -0.96 -5.14
CA VAL A 144 17.40 -2.30 -4.54
C VAL A 144 16.25 -3.22 -4.98
N TYR A 145 15.03 -2.71 -5.00
CA TYR A 145 13.86 -3.45 -5.46
C TYR A 145 13.94 -3.79 -6.95
N PHE A 146 14.29 -2.83 -7.82
CA PHE A 146 14.47 -3.06 -9.25
C PHE A 146 15.61 -4.04 -9.55
N ARG A 147 16.74 -3.97 -8.83
CA ARG A 147 17.85 -4.92 -9.02
C ARG A 147 17.53 -6.34 -8.55
N LYS A 148 16.64 -6.50 -7.58
CA LYS A 148 16.16 -7.82 -7.14
C LYS A 148 15.04 -8.35 -8.05
N GLY A 149 14.07 -7.51 -8.43
CA GLY A 149 12.95 -7.88 -9.29
C GLY A 149 13.30 -8.05 -10.78
N GLY A 150 14.22 -7.23 -11.31
CA GLY A 150 14.71 -7.33 -12.69
C GLY A 150 15.63 -8.52 -12.95
N ARG A 151 15.98 -9.30 -11.93
CA ARG A 151 16.63 -10.61 -12.08
C ARG A 151 15.63 -11.76 -12.30
N THR A 152 14.34 -11.49 -12.08
CA THR A 152 13.24 -12.47 -12.14
C THR A 152 12.15 -12.08 -13.15
N LEU A 153 12.35 -10.99 -13.90
CA LEU A 153 11.55 -10.57 -15.05
C LEU A 153 12.27 -10.98 -16.34
#